data_AF-A0A956T0L4-F1
#
_entry.id   AF-A0A956T0L4-F1
#
_cell.length_a   1.000
_cell.length_b   1.000
_cell.length_c   1.000
_cell.angle_alpha   90.00
_cell.angle_beta   90.00
_cell.angle_gamma   90.00
#
_symmetry.space_group_name_H-M   'P 1'
#
loop_
_entity.id
_entity.type
_entity.pdbx_description
1 polymer ?
#
loop_
_entity_poly.entity_id
_entity_poly.type
_entity_poly.pdbx_seq_one_letter_code
_entity_poly.pdbx_strand_id
1 'polypeptide(L)'
;MQIRANKVALNSKTGGAAAKPSSAPVYEIARTLPSDTWQETEVIHDRDAIFVQRDFHARSKQHDPCVVKAFGTDTPHSGDALLHYAGPPKGGSTKTPVLLVHGANKNGNFFWDPSEDGANKGLAQKLRDEGHDVYAITFAHNQDDNFVWAEQIANAIAEIKKDTGQEKVDLVAHSKGGVAARIYTSNVRKEGVESTPYQEDVRRLVLVGAPNKGVDYTFRHPSANYALLKNSDEHFLNAPVSWEKIGPFPFFRDVSAQGFSAEEPDYFPGQRQLLADLSDEHPLSMVEPDWYTTYHGGTGFNSTSQGIQYYVEQGENVIARLNENPPDSDIEVAVLAGNRANIPGILNEYTGPSDGLVFVDSALEMPEGTNLVAQDVLPLHHKALISDEKGQDWIAKAVDNDKPHSKVDLKGVLKFASKDWKPEKVQPKALAQVETLTHLTEKPGTASNFILPMV
;
A
#
# COMPACT_ATOMS: atom_id res chain seq x y z
N MET A 1 38.37 24.61 -22.91
CA MET A 1 37.03 25.21 -22.90
C MET A 1 36.33 24.72 -21.64
N GLN A 2 36.52 25.45 -20.54
CA GLN A 2 35.98 25.12 -19.21
C GLN A 2 34.60 25.77 -19.07
N ILE A 3 33.56 24.99 -18.82
CA ILE A 3 32.24 25.51 -18.47
C ILE A 3 32.11 25.44 -16.94
N ARG A 4 31.99 26.63 -16.34
CA ARG A 4 31.88 26.85 -14.89
C ARG A 4 30.49 26.43 -14.39
N ALA A 5 30.46 25.68 -13.31
CA ALA A 5 29.29 25.46 -12.49
C ALA A 5 28.96 26.72 -11.68
N ASN A 6 27.76 27.28 -11.85
CA ASN A 6 27.22 28.32 -10.97
C ASN A 6 26.54 27.66 -9.77
N LYS A 7 27.24 27.64 -8.63
CA LYS A 7 26.61 27.47 -7.31
C LYS A 7 25.96 28.80 -6.93
N VAL A 8 24.64 28.85 -6.87
CA VAL A 8 23.92 29.92 -6.18
C VAL A 8 23.74 29.49 -4.73
N ALA A 9 24.40 30.20 -3.82
CA ALA A 9 24.18 30.07 -2.39
C ALA A 9 22.88 30.80 -2.02
N LEU A 10 21.90 30.06 -1.50
CA LEU A 10 20.73 30.64 -0.85
C LEU A 10 21.05 30.80 0.64
N ASN A 11 21.18 32.05 1.07
CA ASN A 11 21.36 32.44 2.45
C ASN A 11 20.08 32.16 3.24
N SER A 12 20.19 31.27 4.23
CA SER A 12 19.23 31.10 5.31
C SER A 12 19.28 32.26 6.29
N LYS A 13 18.13 32.88 6.58
CA LYS A 13 17.62 33.26 7.92
C LYS A 13 16.60 34.40 7.82
N THR A 14 15.34 34.07 8.02
CA THR A 14 14.40 34.89 8.81
C THR A 14 13.39 33.95 9.44
N GLY A 15 13.38 33.90 10.77
CA GLY A 15 12.31 33.25 11.53
C GLY A 15 10.99 33.94 11.22
N GLY A 16 10.10 33.22 10.54
CA GLY A 16 8.70 33.57 10.41
C GLY A 16 7.94 33.00 11.60
N ALA A 17 7.05 33.81 12.18
CA ALA A 17 6.07 33.33 13.14
C ALA A 17 5.33 32.11 12.57
N ALA A 18 5.08 31.11 13.42
CA ALA A 18 4.28 29.94 13.06
C ALA A 18 2.96 30.41 12.43
N ALA A 19 2.77 30.06 11.16
CA ALA A 19 1.50 30.25 10.50
C ALA A 19 0.46 29.46 11.28
N LYS A 20 -0.69 30.07 11.58
CA LYS A 20 -1.84 29.32 12.09
C LYS A 20 -2.12 28.15 11.13
N PRO A 21 -2.42 26.94 11.62
CA PRO A 21 -2.78 25.84 10.74
C PRO A 21 -3.94 26.26 9.85
N SER A 22 -3.86 25.90 8.56
CA SER A 22 -4.96 26.17 7.62
C SER A 22 -6.20 25.38 8.02
N SER A 23 -7.35 25.74 7.45
CA SER A 23 -8.67 25.19 7.80
C SER A 23 -8.64 23.69 8.03
N ALA A 24 -9.28 23.26 9.13
CA ALA A 24 -9.54 21.86 9.45
C ALA A 24 -10.24 21.14 8.28
N PRO A 25 -10.15 19.80 8.19
CA PRO A 25 -10.87 19.05 7.17
C PRO A 25 -12.38 19.36 7.19
N VAL A 26 -13.01 19.41 6.03
CA VAL A 26 -14.44 19.76 5.90
C VAL A 26 -15.21 18.54 5.42
N TYR A 27 -15.77 17.79 6.35
CA TYR A 27 -16.55 16.58 6.09
C TYR A 27 -17.83 16.56 6.95
N GLU A 28 -18.73 15.62 6.64
CA GLU A 28 -19.89 15.29 7.48
C GLU A 28 -19.99 13.78 7.73
N ILE A 29 -20.61 13.41 8.86
CA ILE A 29 -21.05 12.04 9.10
C ILE A 29 -22.46 11.88 8.52
N ALA A 30 -22.54 11.29 7.33
CA ALA A 30 -23.79 11.15 6.60
C ALA A 30 -24.76 10.18 7.28
N ARG A 31 -24.23 9.12 7.91
CA ARG A 31 -24.99 8.16 8.69
C ARG A 31 -24.07 7.31 9.55
N THR A 32 -24.68 6.70 10.55
CA THR A 32 -24.05 5.79 11.50
C THR A 32 -24.82 4.49 11.50
N LEU A 33 -24.11 3.38 11.31
CA LEU A 33 -24.69 2.07 11.07
C LEU A 33 -24.17 1.06 12.10
N PRO A 34 -25.05 0.24 12.70
CA PRO A 34 -24.59 -0.93 13.43
C PRO A 34 -24.01 -1.96 12.45
N SER A 35 -23.05 -2.76 12.92
CA SER A 35 -22.45 -3.87 12.18
C SER A 35 -22.42 -5.12 13.06
N ASP A 36 -22.44 -6.30 12.44
CA ASP A 36 -22.24 -7.55 13.15
C ASP A 36 -20.76 -7.74 13.55
N THR A 37 -19.86 -7.04 12.85
CA THR A 37 -18.40 -7.09 13.03
C THR A 37 -17.92 -5.98 13.95
N TRP A 38 -18.30 -4.74 13.65
CA TRP A 38 -17.89 -3.55 14.38
C TRP A 38 -19.02 -3.06 15.27
N GLN A 39 -18.68 -2.43 16.40
CA GLN A 39 -19.70 -1.84 17.29
C GLN A 39 -20.52 -0.80 16.52
N GLU A 40 -19.84 -0.03 15.69
CA GLU A 40 -20.41 1.06 14.91
C GLU A 40 -19.59 1.27 13.64
N THR A 41 -20.25 1.74 12.59
CA THR A 41 -19.60 2.17 11.35
C THR A 41 -20.24 3.46 10.89
N GLU A 42 -19.43 4.51 10.86
CA GLU A 42 -19.82 5.82 10.37
C GLU A 42 -19.46 5.96 8.90
N VAL A 43 -20.33 6.65 8.15
CA VAL A 43 -20.10 6.97 6.76
C VAL A 43 -19.67 8.44 6.69
N ILE A 44 -18.38 8.65 6.46
CA ILE A 44 -17.79 9.96 6.22
C ILE A 44 -18.13 10.39 4.80
N HIS A 45 -18.57 11.63 4.62
CA HIS A 45 -18.79 12.26 3.33
C HIS A 45 -17.96 13.54 3.23
N ASP A 46 -17.09 13.56 2.25
CA ASP A 46 -16.34 14.72 1.81
C ASP A 46 -16.68 15.00 0.34
N ARG A 47 -16.81 16.29 0.02
CA ARG A 47 -17.22 16.80 -1.28
C ARG A 47 -16.24 17.84 -1.82
N ASP A 48 -15.04 17.90 -1.26
CA ASP A 48 -13.92 18.64 -1.85
C ASP A 48 -13.64 18.17 -3.30
N ALA A 49 -13.14 19.08 -4.12
CA ALA A 49 -12.87 18.86 -5.53
C ALA A 49 -11.75 17.83 -5.80
N ILE A 50 -10.91 17.49 -4.79
CA ILE A 50 -9.95 16.39 -4.91
C ILE A 50 -10.65 15.02 -5.08
N PHE A 51 -11.88 14.90 -4.59
CA PHE A 51 -12.66 13.67 -4.67
C PHE A 51 -13.43 13.57 -5.98
N VAL A 52 -13.37 12.40 -6.60
CA VAL A 52 -13.96 12.12 -7.91
C VAL A 52 -14.65 10.76 -7.91
N GLN A 53 -15.56 10.56 -8.86
CA GLN A 53 -16.01 9.20 -9.15
C GLN A 53 -14.88 8.46 -9.85
N ARG A 54 -14.31 7.46 -9.19
CA ARG A 54 -13.29 6.59 -9.77
C ARG A 54 -13.88 5.59 -10.73
N ASP A 55 -13.05 5.19 -11.68
CA ASP A 55 -13.26 3.97 -12.44
C ASP A 55 -13.05 2.75 -11.55
N PHE A 56 -13.95 1.77 -11.67
CA PHE A 56 -13.81 0.50 -10.97
C PHE A 56 -13.63 -0.62 -11.97
N HIS A 57 -12.49 -1.30 -11.89
CA HIS A 57 -12.37 -2.63 -12.48
C HIS A 57 -13.31 -3.59 -11.73
N ALA A 58 -13.82 -4.64 -12.39
CA ALA A 58 -14.73 -5.59 -11.75
C ALA A 58 -14.17 -6.17 -10.43
N ARG A 59 -12.85 -6.35 -10.38
CA ARG A 59 -12.12 -6.82 -9.18
C ARG A 59 -11.87 -5.74 -8.12
N SER A 60 -11.93 -4.46 -8.47
CA SER A 60 -11.76 -3.31 -7.56
C SER A 60 -13.07 -2.87 -6.87
N LYS A 61 -14.21 -3.37 -7.35
CA LYS A 61 -15.51 -3.17 -6.69
C LYS A 61 -15.49 -3.64 -5.24
N GLN A 62 -16.33 -3.06 -4.41
CA GLN A 62 -16.55 -3.56 -3.05
C GLN A 62 -17.39 -4.84 -3.10
N HIS A 63 -16.92 -5.90 -2.43
CA HIS A 63 -17.59 -7.22 -2.44
C HIS A 63 -18.10 -7.65 -1.08
N ASP A 64 -17.59 -7.06 -0.01
CA ASP A 64 -18.08 -7.34 1.34
C ASP A 64 -19.52 -6.79 1.48
N PRO A 65 -20.53 -7.64 1.75
CA PRO A 65 -21.92 -7.21 1.77
C PRO A 65 -22.22 -6.11 2.80
N CYS A 66 -21.51 -6.11 3.93
CA CYS A 66 -21.67 -5.10 4.96
C CYS A 66 -21.06 -3.76 4.50
N VAL A 67 -19.90 -3.80 3.86
CA VAL A 67 -19.26 -2.61 3.27
C VAL A 67 -20.10 -2.03 2.14
N VAL A 68 -20.58 -2.87 1.21
CA VAL A 68 -21.46 -2.46 0.10
C VAL A 68 -22.74 -1.84 0.62
N LYS A 69 -23.37 -2.47 1.63
CA LYS A 69 -24.57 -1.92 2.28
C LYS A 69 -24.26 -0.60 2.98
N ALA A 70 -23.12 -0.50 3.65
CA ALA A 70 -22.72 0.71 4.37
C ALA A 70 -22.50 1.88 3.42
N PHE A 71 -21.85 1.68 2.27
CA PHE A 71 -21.73 2.67 1.21
C PHE A 71 -23.04 2.91 0.45
N GLY A 72 -23.88 1.87 0.32
CA GLY A 72 -25.10 1.88 -0.51
C GLY A 72 -24.84 1.47 -1.97
N THR A 73 -23.60 1.14 -2.34
CA THR A 73 -23.18 0.74 -3.69
C THR A 73 -21.85 -0.04 -3.61
N ASP A 74 -21.53 -0.82 -4.65
CA ASP A 74 -20.25 -1.51 -4.81
C ASP A 74 -19.17 -0.63 -5.48
N THR A 75 -19.55 0.55 -5.96
CA THR A 75 -18.66 1.56 -6.57
C THR A 75 -18.88 2.96 -5.96
N PRO A 76 -18.61 3.16 -4.67
CA PRO A 76 -18.81 4.45 -4.00
C PRO A 76 -17.94 5.58 -4.58
N HIS A 77 -18.37 6.82 -4.38
CA HIS A 77 -17.60 8.01 -4.73
C HIS A 77 -16.35 8.12 -3.85
N SER A 78 -15.21 8.61 -4.35
CA SER A 78 -13.97 8.62 -3.54
C SER A 78 -14.00 9.57 -2.34
N GLY A 79 -14.97 10.49 -2.34
CA GLY A 79 -15.30 11.36 -1.20
C GLY A 79 -15.98 10.64 -0.05
N ASP A 80 -16.39 9.38 -0.22
CA ASP A 80 -16.97 8.58 0.84
C ASP A 80 -15.92 7.66 1.47
N ALA A 81 -15.98 7.51 2.79
CA ALA A 81 -15.20 6.51 3.53
C ALA A 81 -16.06 5.91 4.66
N LEU A 82 -15.69 4.72 5.13
CA LEU A 82 -16.29 4.14 6.33
C LEU A 82 -15.29 4.19 7.48
N LEU A 83 -15.70 4.75 8.60
CA LEU A 83 -14.94 4.72 9.84
C LEU A 83 -15.58 3.68 10.77
N HIS A 84 -14.86 2.60 11.01
CA HIS A 84 -15.33 1.48 11.83
C HIS A 84 -14.79 1.61 13.25
N TYR A 85 -15.66 1.55 14.26
CA TYR A 85 -15.26 1.57 15.66
C TYR A 85 -15.39 0.18 16.30
N ALA A 86 -14.33 -0.31 16.94
CA ALA A 86 -14.29 -1.62 17.59
C ALA A 86 -15.13 -1.71 18.87
N GLY A 87 -15.66 -0.58 19.34
CA GLY A 87 -16.32 -0.47 20.64
C GLY A 87 -15.33 -0.21 21.78
N PRO A 88 -15.84 0.20 22.95
CA PRO A 88 -14.99 0.62 24.05
C PRO A 88 -14.16 -0.54 24.60
N PRO A 89 -12.90 -0.28 25.01
CA PRO A 89 -12.08 -1.27 25.69
C PRO A 89 -12.68 -1.67 27.04
N LYS A 90 -12.35 -2.87 27.51
CA LYS A 90 -12.80 -3.36 28.83
C LYS A 90 -12.19 -2.49 29.92
N GLY A 91 -13.05 -1.81 30.68
CA GLY A 91 -12.63 -0.89 31.75
C GLY A 91 -12.61 0.59 31.34
N GLY A 92 -12.98 0.91 30.10
CA GLY A 92 -12.98 2.27 29.57
C GLY A 92 -11.63 2.64 28.95
N SER A 93 -11.64 3.68 28.11
CA SER A 93 -10.47 4.12 27.37
C SER A 93 -9.55 4.99 28.22
N THR A 94 -8.28 4.64 28.27
CA THR A 94 -7.24 5.42 28.98
C THR A 94 -6.01 5.69 28.13
N LYS A 95 -6.00 5.22 26.87
CA LYS A 95 -4.84 5.30 25.97
C LYS A 95 -5.17 6.13 24.73
N THR A 96 -4.14 6.57 24.02
CA THR A 96 -4.29 7.23 22.72
C THR A 96 -5.07 6.33 21.76
N PRO A 97 -6.11 6.86 21.08
CA PRO A 97 -6.90 6.08 20.13
C PRO A 97 -6.07 5.69 18.92
N VAL A 98 -6.37 4.52 18.35
CA VAL A 98 -5.64 3.96 17.22
C VAL A 98 -6.51 3.98 15.97
N LEU A 99 -5.97 4.50 14.87
CA LEU A 99 -6.54 4.36 13.53
C LEU A 99 -5.75 3.31 12.73
N LEU A 100 -6.44 2.27 12.26
CA LEU A 100 -5.90 1.22 11.41
C LEU A 100 -6.18 1.50 9.92
N VAL A 101 -5.13 1.53 9.10
CA VAL A 101 -5.20 1.86 7.67
C VAL A 101 -4.72 0.69 6.82
N HIS A 102 -5.62 0.12 6.03
CA HIS A 102 -5.35 -1.11 5.28
C HIS A 102 -4.53 -0.87 4.00
N GLY A 103 -3.96 -1.97 3.49
CA GLY A 103 -3.27 -2.00 2.20
C GLY A 103 -4.20 -2.08 0.99
N ALA A 104 -3.61 -2.22 -0.19
CA ALA A 104 -4.33 -2.47 -1.43
C ALA A 104 -5.21 -3.73 -1.33
N ASN A 105 -6.32 -3.76 -2.07
CA ASN A 105 -7.26 -4.90 -2.12
C ASN A 105 -7.93 -5.29 -0.81
N LYS A 106 -7.78 -4.48 0.24
CA LYS A 106 -8.40 -4.71 1.55
C LYS A 106 -9.40 -3.61 1.87
N ASN A 107 -10.07 -3.78 2.99
CA ASN A 107 -10.95 -2.83 3.65
C ASN A 107 -10.69 -2.92 5.18
N GLY A 108 -11.39 -2.13 5.97
CA GLY A 108 -11.24 -2.10 7.43
C GLY A 108 -11.45 -3.47 8.09
N ASN A 109 -12.33 -4.33 7.56
CA ASN A 109 -12.58 -5.68 8.11
C ASN A 109 -11.33 -6.57 8.09
N PHE A 110 -10.33 -6.27 7.25
CA PHE A 110 -9.04 -6.97 7.26
C PHE A 110 -8.36 -6.93 8.63
N PHE A 111 -8.51 -5.86 9.41
CA PHE A 111 -7.93 -5.81 10.75
C PHE A 111 -8.72 -6.59 11.81
N TRP A 112 -9.97 -6.90 11.51
CA TRP A 112 -10.84 -7.70 12.38
C TRP A 112 -10.63 -9.19 12.16
N ASP A 113 -10.47 -9.61 10.90
CA ASP A 113 -10.16 -10.98 10.51
C ASP A 113 -9.06 -11.01 9.43
N PRO A 114 -7.79 -10.81 9.82
CA PRO A 114 -6.69 -10.74 8.87
C PRO A 114 -6.35 -12.10 8.25
N SER A 115 -6.78 -13.21 8.84
CA SER A 115 -6.64 -14.54 8.23
C SER A 115 -7.67 -14.76 7.12
N GLU A 116 -8.81 -14.09 7.19
CA GLU A 116 -9.97 -14.24 6.28
C GLU A 116 -10.56 -15.66 6.36
N ASP A 117 -10.56 -16.24 7.56
CA ASP A 117 -11.03 -17.60 7.84
C ASP A 117 -12.26 -17.63 8.78
N GLY A 118 -12.80 -16.47 9.15
CA GLY A 118 -13.92 -16.30 10.04
C GLY A 118 -13.57 -16.42 11.53
N ALA A 119 -12.29 -16.52 11.89
CA ALA A 119 -11.87 -16.66 13.28
C ALA A 119 -12.13 -15.41 14.13
N ASN A 120 -12.27 -14.23 13.50
CA ASN A 120 -12.46 -12.94 14.18
C ASN A 120 -11.37 -12.67 15.24
N LYS A 121 -10.12 -13.00 14.90
CA LYS A 121 -8.93 -12.81 15.72
C LYS A 121 -7.95 -11.91 15.00
N GLY A 122 -8.14 -10.61 15.15
CA GLY A 122 -7.35 -9.60 14.48
C GLY A 122 -6.71 -8.59 15.42
N LEU A 123 -5.96 -7.69 14.79
CA LEU A 123 -5.26 -6.60 15.46
C LEU A 123 -6.23 -5.66 16.19
N ALA A 124 -7.43 -5.46 15.63
CA ALA A 124 -8.43 -4.57 16.22
C ALA A 124 -8.87 -5.04 17.61
N GLN A 125 -9.14 -6.34 17.76
CA GLN A 125 -9.55 -6.93 19.04
C GLN A 125 -8.40 -6.91 20.04
N LYS A 126 -7.18 -7.20 19.59
CA LYS A 126 -5.99 -7.18 20.45
C LYS A 126 -5.73 -5.81 21.07
N LEU A 127 -5.68 -4.75 20.25
CA LEU A 127 -5.44 -3.39 20.74
C LEU A 127 -6.57 -2.90 21.65
N ARG A 128 -7.82 -3.28 21.36
CA ARG A 128 -8.97 -2.99 22.22
C ARG A 128 -8.86 -3.71 23.57
N ASP A 129 -8.49 -4.99 23.58
CA ASP A 129 -8.26 -5.73 24.84
C ASP A 129 -7.06 -5.17 25.63
N GLU A 130 -6.14 -4.46 24.97
CA GLU A 130 -5.01 -3.73 25.59
C GLU A 130 -5.35 -2.30 26.03
N GLY A 131 -6.61 -1.85 25.87
CA GLY A 131 -7.09 -0.61 26.46
C GLY A 131 -7.21 0.60 25.52
N HIS A 132 -7.03 0.40 24.21
CA HIS A 132 -7.21 1.46 23.22
C HIS A 132 -8.66 1.54 22.73
N ASP A 133 -9.13 2.76 22.43
CA ASP A 133 -10.18 2.93 21.42
C ASP A 133 -9.57 2.63 20.05
N VAL A 134 -10.19 1.72 19.31
CA VAL A 134 -9.64 1.25 18.03
C VAL A 134 -10.63 1.52 16.91
N TYR A 135 -10.13 2.19 15.89
CA TYR A 135 -10.83 2.52 14.67
C TYR A 135 -10.13 1.90 13.46
N ALA A 136 -10.88 1.57 12.43
CA ALA A 136 -10.34 1.18 11.13
C ALA A 136 -11.06 1.94 10.02
N ILE A 137 -10.34 2.38 8.99
CA ILE A 137 -10.94 3.04 7.84
C ILE A 137 -11.13 2.05 6.69
N THR A 138 -12.27 2.13 5.98
CA THR A 138 -12.45 1.55 4.65
C THR A 138 -12.58 2.67 3.64
N PHE A 139 -11.70 2.70 2.64
CA PHE A 139 -11.80 3.63 1.53
C PHE A 139 -12.81 3.16 0.47
N ALA A 140 -13.46 4.11 -0.19
CA ALA A 140 -14.41 3.85 -1.28
C ALA A 140 -13.83 2.94 -2.39
N HIS A 141 -12.61 3.24 -2.84
CA HIS A 141 -11.90 2.48 -3.86
C HIS A 141 -10.63 1.85 -3.27
N ASN A 142 -10.50 0.52 -3.35
CA ASN A 142 -9.44 -0.24 -2.70
C ASN A 142 -8.05 -0.14 -3.37
N GLN A 143 -7.96 0.63 -4.46
CA GLN A 143 -6.74 0.95 -5.22
C GLN A 143 -6.61 2.46 -5.52
N ASP A 144 -7.39 3.31 -4.85
CA ASP A 144 -7.45 4.75 -5.13
C ASP A 144 -6.10 5.45 -4.95
N ASP A 145 -5.99 6.64 -5.51
CA ASP A 145 -4.91 7.61 -5.33
C ASP A 145 -4.60 7.79 -3.83
N ASN A 146 -3.32 7.72 -3.47
CA ASN A 146 -2.89 7.81 -2.08
C ASN A 146 -3.05 9.23 -1.50
N PHE A 147 -3.14 10.29 -2.32
CA PHE A 147 -3.51 11.62 -1.85
C PHE A 147 -4.98 11.69 -1.42
N VAL A 148 -5.86 10.99 -2.13
CA VAL A 148 -7.27 10.84 -1.73
C VAL A 148 -7.39 10.06 -0.44
N TRP A 149 -6.63 8.96 -0.30
CA TRP A 149 -6.59 8.22 0.96
C TRP A 149 -6.00 9.05 2.11
N ALA A 150 -5.00 9.89 1.85
CA ALA A 150 -4.42 10.79 2.85
C ALA A 150 -5.46 11.80 3.37
N GLU A 151 -6.30 12.35 2.48
CA GLU A 151 -7.39 13.25 2.88
C GLU A 151 -8.44 12.53 3.73
N GLN A 152 -8.83 11.30 3.33
CA GLN A 152 -9.76 10.49 4.13
C GLN A 152 -9.17 10.06 5.49
N ILE A 153 -7.85 9.86 5.57
CA ILE A 153 -7.15 9.66 6.85
C ILE A 153 -7.29 10.91 7.72
N ALA A 154 -7.08 12.12 7.17
CA ALA A 154 -7.26 13.36 7.92
C ALA A 154 -8.69 13.51 8.46
N ASN A 155 -9.71 13.22 7.64
CA ASN A 155 -11.11 13.23 8.05
C ASN A 155 -11.39 12.22 9.18
N ALA A 156 -10.89 10.99 9.06
CA ALA A 156 -11.05 9.98 10.10
C ALA A 156 -10.38 10.37 11.42
N ILE A 157 -9.18 10.96 11.37
CA ILE A 157 -8.48 11.42 12.57
C ILE A 157 -9.27 12.54 13.25
N ALA A 158 -9.79 13.50 12.48
CA ALA A 158 -10.62 14.58 13.02
C ALA A 158 -11.87 14.04 13.74
N GLU A 159 -12.53 13.01 13.19
CA GLU A 159 -13.71 12.42 13.83
C GLU A 159 -13.33 11.64 15.09
N ILE A 160 -12.27 10.82 15.04
CA ILE A 160 -11.78 10.09 16.22
C ILE A 160 -11.47 11.06 17.37
N LYS A 161 -10.85 12.20 17.08
CA LYS A 161 -10.55 13.22 18.10
C LYS A 161 -11.81 13.84 18.68
N LYS A 162 -12.83 14.07 17.86
CA LYS A 162 -14.14 14.57 18.31
C LYS A 162 -14.84 13.55 19.20
N ASP A 163 -14.80 12.28 18.85
CA ASP A 163 -15.44 11.20 19.61
C ASP A 163 -14.76 10.93 20.94
N THR A 164 -13.43 10.89 20.94
CA THR A 164 -12.64 10.48 22.10
C THR A 164 -12.22 11.65 22.99
N GLY A 165 -12.29 12.89 22.47
CA GLY A 165 -11.78 14.10 23.13
C GLY A 165 -10.25 14.17 23.22
N GLN A 166 -9.54 13.26 22.54
CA GLN A 166 -8.07 13.21 22.54
C GLN A 166 -7.50 14.17 21.48
N GLU A 167 -6.31 14.73 21.72
CA GLU A 167 -5.69 15.68 20.79
C GLU A 167 -4.96 14.99 19.63
N LYS A 168 -4.49 13.76 19.86
CA LYS A 168 -3.70 12.98 18.91
C LYS A 168 -4.20 11.54 18.80
N VAL A 169 -3.87 10.89 17.70
CA VAL A 169 -4.09 9.46 17.45
C VAL A 169 -2.76 8.73 17.21
N ASP A 170 -2.77 7.41 17.33
CA ASP A 170 -1.74 6.54 16.75
C ASP A 170 -2.23 5.96 15.43
N LEU A 171 -1.40 6.05 14.39
CA LEU A 171 -1.72 5.59 13.05
C LEU A 171 -0.95 4.30 12.76
N VAL A 172 -1.65 3.19 12.56
CA VAL A 172 -1.05 1.91 12.15
C VAL A 172 -1.46 1.63 10.71
N ALA A 173 -0.48 1.61 9.81
CA ALA A 173 -0.72 1.55 8.39
C ALA A 173 0.02 0.38 7.73
N HIS A 174 -0.71 -0.45 7.00
CA HIS A 174 -0.19 -1.65 6.33
C HIS A 174 -0.02 -1.41 4.84
N SER A 175 1.10 -1.88 4.27
CA SER A 175 1.32 -1.93 2.81
C SER A 175 1.09 -0.56 2.16
N LYS A 176 0.29 -0.48 1.08
CA LYS A 176 -0.15 0.77 0.43
C LYS A 176 -0.67 1.82 1.41
N GLY A 177 -1.40 1.42 2.45
CA GLY A 177 -1.91 2.33 3.47
C GLY A 177 -0.80 3.12 4.16
N GLY A 178 0.40 2.54 4.28
CA GLY A 178 1.57 3.24 4.81
C GLY A 178 2.06 4.39 3.95
N VAL A 179 1.93 4.30 2.63
CA VAL A 179 2.27 5.41 1.72
C VAL A 179 1.26 6.55 1.85
N ALA A 180 -0.05 6.24 1.90
CA ALA A 180 -1.08 7.25 2.15
C ALA A 180 -0.94 7.93 3.53
N ALA A 181 -0.66 7.15 4.57
CA ALA A 181 -0.36 7.68 5.90
C ALA A 181 0.85 8.62 5.89
N ARG A 182 1.93 8.23 5.20
CA ARG A 182 3.12 9.08 5.04
C ARG A 182 2.83 10.37 4.29
N ILE A 183 2.01 10.35 3.23
CA ILE A 183 1.60 11.56 2.51
C ILE A 183 1.01 12.59 3.49
N TYR A 184 0.08 12.16 4.34
CA TYR A 184 -0.51 13.03 5.36
C TYR A 184 0.53 13.51 6.37
N THR A 185 1.27 12.60 7.02
CA THR A 185 2.20 12.95 8.10
C THR A 185 3.45 13.71 7.67
N SER A 186 3.85 13.57 6.40
CA SER A 186 4.95 14.34 5.79
C SER A 186 4.45 15.65 5.16
N ASN A 187 3.14 15.95 5.23
CA ASN A 187 2.52 17.12 4.60
C ASN A 187 2.86 17.26 3.10
N VAL A 188 3.02 16.13 2.40
CA VAL A 188 3.26 16.11 0.96
C VAL A 188 1.92 16.29 0.26
N ARG A 189 1.83 17.27 -0.64
CA ARG A 189 0.57 17.63 -1.30
C ARG A 189 0.68 17.56 -2.80
N LYS A 190 -0.42 17.20 -3.47
CA LYS A 190 -0.50 17.27 -4.92
C LYS A 190 -0.41 18.72 -5.39
N GLU A 191 0.44 18.99 -6.39
CA GLU A 191 0.67 20.34 -6.86
C GLU A 191 -0.62 20.90 -7.49
N GLY A 192 -0.98 22.13 -7.13
CA GLY A 192 -2.18 22.79 -7.65
C GLY A 192 -3.51 22.25 -7.13
N VAL A 193 -3.49 21.33 -6.16
CA VAL A 193 -4.69 20.77 -5.52
C VAL A 193 -4.70 21.15 -4.05
N GLU A 194 -5.76 21.85 -3.62
CA GLU A 194 -5.98 22.11 -2.20
C GLU A 194 -6.22 20.78 -1.47
N SER A 195 -5.58 20.60 -0.33
CA SER A 195 -5.65 19.40 0.50
C SER A 195 -5.37 19.78 1.95
N THR A 196 -5.88 18.99 2.89
CA THR A 196 -5.72 19.27 4.30
C THR A 196 -4.23 19.16 4.68
N PRO A 197 -3.64 20.20 5.30
CA PRO A 197 -2.33 20.09 5.93
C PRO A 197 -2.28 18.96 6.94
N TYR A 198 -1.08 18.46 7.22
CA TYR A 198 -0.86 17.80 8.50
C TYR A 198 -1.28 18.73 9.67
N GLN A 199 -2.09 18.21 10.60
CA GLN A 199 -2.71 18.99 11.68
C GLN A 199 -2.04 18.78 13.04
N GLU A 200 -0.81 18.24 13.07
CA GLU A 200 -0.07 17.94 14.31
C GLU A 200 -0.80 16.94 15.25
N ASP A 201 -1.65 16.11 14.67
CA ASP A 201 -2.61 15.27 15.38
C ASP A 201 -2.29 13.76 15.34
N VAL A 202 -1.10 13.41 14.88
CA VAL A 202 -0.54 12.06 14.99
C VAL A 202 0.54 12.06 16.05
N ARG A 203 0.42 11.17 17.03
CA ARG A 203 1.47 10.91 18.04
C ARG A 203 2.50 9.95 17.47
N ARG A 204 2.02 8.84 16.90
CA ARG A 204 2.85 7.75 16.41
C ARG A 204 2.38 7.23 15.05
N LEU A 205 3.32 6.96 14.16
CA LEU A 205 3.11 6.33 12.88
C LEU A 205 3.81 4.96 12.85
N VAL A 206 3.03 3.88 12.78
CA VAL A 206 3.49 2.50 12.71
C VAL A 206 3.29 1.95 11.31
N LEU A 207 4.38 1.79 10.56
CA LEU A 207 4.38 1.32 9.18
C LEU A 207 4.70 -0.18 9.13
N VAL A 208 3.78 -0.97 8.59
CA VAL A 208 3.91 -2.43 8.55
C VAL A 208 3.94 -2.92 7.11
N GLY A 209 5.09 -3.41 6.66
CA GLY A 209 5.29 -3.85 5.27
C GLY A 209 5.00 -2.74 4.24
N ALA A 210 5.06 -1.47 4.62
CA ALA A 210 4.82 -0.36 3.71
C ALA A 210 5.98 -0.23 2.72
N PRO A 211 5.76 -0.07 1.41
CA PRO A 211 6.84 0.09 0.43
C PRO A 211 7.45 1.49 0.51
N ASN A 212 8.23 1.77 1.57
CA ASN A 212 8.76 3.10 1.85
C ASN A 212 9.78 3.60 0.84
N LYS A 213 10.50 2.67 0.18
CA LYS A 213 11.35 2.94 -0.99
C LYS A 213 10.67 2.59 -2.31
N GLY A 214 9.38 2.27 -2.27
CA GLY A 214 8.59 1.86 -3.43
C GLY A 214 8.70 0.38 -3.76
N VAL A 215 8.07 -0.02 -4.86
CA VAL A 215 7.98 -1.39 -5.34
C VAL A 215 8.08 -1.43 -6.87
N ASP A 216 8.70 -2.45 -7.43
CA ASP A 216 8.82 -2.66 -8.89
C ASP A 216 8.34 -4.07 -9.32
N TYR A 217 7.63 -4.76 -8.43
CA TYR A 217 7.36 -6.20 -8.50
C TYR A 217 6.84 -6.70 -9.87
N THR A 218 5.81 -6.08 -10.47
CA THR A 218 5.29 -6.55 -11.77
C THR A 218 6.17 -6.18 -12.96
N PHE A 219 7.06 -5.19 -12.82
CA PHE A 219 8.07 -4.88 -13.84
C PHE A 219 9.27 -5.83 -13.75
N ARG A 220 9.63 -6.21 -12.51
CA ARG A 220 10.72 -7.12 -12.18
C ARG A 220 10.40 -8.58 -12.48
N HIS A 221 9.15 -8.97 -12.30
CA HIS A 221 8.64 -10.33 -12.58
C HIS A 221 7.60 -10.31 -13.70
N PRO A 222 8.01 -10.11 -14.97
CA PRO A 222 7.10 -10.10 -16.10
C PRO A 222 6.16 -11.31 -16.17
N SER A 223 6.59 -12.49 -15.69
CA SER A 223 5.76 -13.69 -15.60
C SER A 223 4.52 -13.53 -14.71
N ALA A 224 4.56 -12.63 -13.72
CA ALA A 224 3.40 -12.28 -12.90
C ALA A 224 2.24 -11.70 -13.74
N ASN A 225 2.54 -10.99 -14.84
CA ASN A 225 1.51 -10.41 -15.71
C ASN A 225 0.60 -11.49 -16.30
N TYR A 226 1.14 -12.66 -16.67
CA TYR A 226 0.29 -13.76 -17.17
C TYR A 226 -0.74 -14.22 -16.13
N ALA A 227 -0.39 -14.19 -14.84
CA ALA A 227 -1.32 -14.54 -13.77
C ALA A 227 -2.40 -13.48 -13.60
N LEU A 228 -2.04 -12.20 -13.64
CA LEU A 228 -2.95 -11.07 -13.47
C LEU A 228 -3.95 -10.94 -14.63
N LEU A 229 -3.53 -11.29 -15.84
CA LEU A 229 -4.37 -11.28 -17.05
C LEU A 229 -5.34 -12.46 -17.17
N LYS A 230 -5.34 -13.39 -16.21
CA LYS A 230 -6.29 -14.51 -16.21
C LYS A 230 -7.72 -13.99 -16.16
N ASN A 231 -8.62 -14.62 -16.93
CA ASN A 231 -10.05 -14.32 -16.87
C ASN A 231 -10.67 -14.98 -15.62
N SER A 232 -10.47 -14.35 -14.47
CA SER A 232 -10.96 -14.76 -13.16
C SER A 232 -11.41 -13.51 -12.39
N ASP A 233 -12.43 -13.65 -11.55
CA ASP A 233 -12.90 -12.57 -10.67
C ASP A 233 -12.27 -12.64 -9.27
N GLU A 234 -11.26 -13.50 -9.08
CA GLU A 234 -10.55 -13.63 -7.81
C GLU A 234 -9.89 -12.32 -7.39
N HIS A 235 -10.25 -11.82 -6.21
CA HIS A 235 -9.82 -10.51 -5.71
C HIS A 235 -8.30 -10.38 -5.51
N PHE A 236 -7.57 -11.47 -5.27
CA PHE A 236 -6.11 -11.42 -5.15
C PHE A 236 -5.41 -11.11 -6.48
N LEU A 237 -6.12 -11.24 -7.61
CA LEU A 237 -5.66 -10.83 -8.94
C LEU A 237 -6.01 -9.37 -9.27
N ASN A 238 -6.49 -8.58 -8.30
CA ASN A 238 -6.77 -7.17 -8.48
C ASN A 238 -5.48 -6.33 -8.37
N ALA A 239 -4.61 -6.44 -9.37
CA ALA A 239 -3.38 -5.66 -9.44
C ALA A 239 -3.09 -5.27 -10.88
N PRO A 240 -2.43 -4.11 -11.10
CA PRO A 240 -2.07 -3.65 -12.43
C PRO A 240 -1.00 -4.53 -13.08
N VAL A 241 -1.07 -4.65 -14.40
CA VAL A 241 -0.02 -5.26 -15.22
C VAL A 241 1.00 -4.21 -15.67
N SER A 242 2.25 -4.63 -15.88
CA SER A 242 3.31 -3.79 -16.43
C SER A 242 3.37 -3.78 -17.96
N TRP A 243 2.41 -4.44 -18.63
CA TRP A 243 2.33 -4.57 -20.08
C TRP A 243 1.15 -3.79 -20.66
N GLU A 244 1.40 -3.10 -21.77
CA GLU A 244 0.37 -2.46 -22.59
C GLU A 244 -0.21 -3.43 -23.61
N LYS A 245 0.63 -4.36 -24.07
CA LYS A 245 0.26 -5.38 -25.04
C LYS A 245 0.88 -6.72 -24.69
N ILE A 246 0.17 -7.79 -25.02
CA ILE A 246 0.59 -9.17 -24.81
C ILE A 246 0.30 -10.03 -26.04
N GLY A 247 1.19 -10.96 -26.36
CA GLY A 247 1.06 -11.92 -27.46
C GLY A 247 2.39 -12.11 -28.17
N PRO A 248 2.57 -13.19 -28.96
CA PRO A 248 3.80 -13.38 -29.71
C PRO A 248 3.91 -12.33 -30.81
N PHE A 249 5.05 -11.67 -30.94
CA PHE A 249 5.30 -10.74 -32.04
C PHE A 249 5.02 -11.42 -33.41
N PRO A 250 4.28 -10.77 -34.34
CA PRO A 250 3.69 -9.43 -34.28
C PRO A 250 2.22 -9.40 -33.80
N PHE A 251 1.66 -10.53 -33.34
CA PHE A 251 0.25 -10.70 -32.97
C PHE A 251 0.01 -10.30 -31.52
N PHE A 252 -0.02 -9.00 -31.26
CA PHE A 252 -0.29 -8.45 -29.95
C PHE A 252 -1.78 -8.16 -29.73
N ARG A 253 -2.26 -8.43 -28.50
CA ARG A 253 -3.53 -7.97 -27.95
C ARG A 253 -3.28 -6.84 -26.98
N ASP A 254 -4.11 -5.81 -27.05
CA ASP A 254 -4.10 -4.70 -26.09
C ASP A 254 -4.59 -5.15 -24.71
N VAL A 255 -3.86 -4.78 -23.66
CA VAL A 255 -4.20 -5.00 -22.24
C VAL A 255 -3.96 -3.74 -21.39
N SER A 256 -3.76 -2.59 -22.03
CA SER A 256 -3.44 -1.30 -21.39
C SER A 256 -4.45 -0.90 -20.31
N ALA A 257 -5.73 -1.21 -20.51
CA ALA A 257 -6.80 -0.96 -19.54
C ALA A 257 -6.64 -1.72 -18.21
N GLN A 258 -5.75 -2.71 -18.11
CA GLN A 258 -5.42 -3.40 -16.85
C GLN A 258 -4.07 -2.95 -16.29
N GLY A 259 -3.42 -1.96 -16.92
CA GLY A 259 -2.08 -1.51 -16.60
C GLY A 259 -2.04 -0.39 -15.57
N PHE A 260 -0.88 0.27 -15.50
CA PHE A 260 -0.63 1.40 -14.63
C PHE A 260 -1.01 2.75 -15.25
N SER A 261 -1.55 2.81 -16.46
CA SER A 261 -1.79 4.07 -17.17
C SER A 261 -2.66 5.06 -16.38
N ALA A 262 -2.32 6.34 -16.44
CA ALA A 262 -3.16 7.44 -15.95
C ALA A 262 -4.26 7.84 -16.95
N GLU A 263 -4.28 7.22 -18.12
CA GLU A 263 -5.33 7.42 -19.12
C GLU A 263 -6.57 6.61 -18.76
N GLU A 264 -7.75 7.17 -19.07
CA GLU A 264 -9.03 6.55 -18.76
C GLU A 264 -9.23 5.22 -19.52
N PRO A 265 -9.61 4.12 -18.84
CA PRO A 265 -9.95 4.06 -17.42
C PRO A 265 -8.73 3.92 -16.48
N ASP A 266 -8.65 4.72 -15.41
CA ASP A 266 -7.57 4.66 -14.41
C ASP A 266 -8.00 3.87 -13.16
N TYR A 267 -7.83 2.55 -13.21
CA TYR A 267 -8.23 1.65 -12.13
C TYR A 267 -7.21 1.52 -10.99
N PHE A 268 -5.97 1.96 -11.17
CA PHE A 268 -4.88 1.69 -10.22
C PHE A 268 -4.01 2.91 -9.91
N PRO A 269 -4.56 4.13 -9.73
CA PRO A 269 -3.77 5.33 -9.50
C PRO A 269 -2.88 5.21 -8.26
N GLY A 270 -3.41 4.59 -7.20
CA GLY A 270 -2.65 4.40 -5.96
C GLY A 270 -1.53 3.38 -6.06
N GLN A 271 -1.63 2.37 -6.94
CA GLN A 271 -0.54 1.41 -7.17
C GLN A 271 0.58 2.03 -7.98
N ARG A 272 0.21 2.85 -8.99
CA ARG A 272 1.17 3.61 -9.79
C ARG A 272 2.07 4.49 -8.91
N GLN A 273 1.49 5.13 -7.89
CA GLN A 273 2.22 5.97 -6.93
C GLN A 273 3.15 5.21 -5.97
N LEU A 274 3.09 3.87 -5.93
CA LEU A 274 4.03 3.05 -5.14
C LEU A 274 5.30 2.70 -5.93
N LEU A 275 5.32 2.97 -7.24
CA LEU A 275 6.41 2.54 -8.10
C LEU A 275 7.70 3.29 -7.77
N ALA A 276 8.81 2.56 -7.78
CA ALA A 276 10.16 3.10 -7.77
C ALA A 276 11.08 2.11 -8.47
N ASP A 277 12.13 2.59 -9.13
CA ASP A 277 13.14 1.74 -9.75
C ASP A 277 14.12 1.23 -8.69
N LEU A 278 14.15 -0.08 -8.51
CA LEU A 278 15.03 -0.75 -7.54
C LEU A 278 16.07 -1.65 -8.23
N SER A 279 16.27 -1.49 -9.54
CA SER A 279 17.14 -2.37 -10.36
C SER A 279 18.63 -2.19 -10.07
N ASP A 280 19.04 -1.01 -9.61
CA ASP A 280 20.42 -0.74 -9.20
C ASP A 280 20.81 -1.48 -7.90
N GLU A 281 19.82 -1.80 -7.06
CA GLU A 281 20.02 -2.42 -5.75
C GLU A 281 19.74 -3.92 -5.77
N HIS A 282 18.70 -4.32 -6.49
CA HIS A 282 18.28 -5.70 -6.65
C HIS A 282 18.33 -6.08 -8.13
N PRO A 283 19.18 -7.04 -8.54
CA PRO A 283 19.36 -7.37 -9.95
C PRO A 283 18.10 -7.95 -10.57
N LEU A 284 17.82 -7.57 -11.82
CA LEU A 284 16.73 -8.14 -12.60
C LEU A 284 17.01 -9.59 -13.01
N SER A 285 15.95 -10.40 -13.07
CA SER A 285 16.06 -11.79 -13.47
C SER A 285 16.05 -11.92 -14.99
N MET A 286 17.21 -12.25 -15.60
CA MET A 286 17.31 -12.40 -17.06
C MET A 286 16.55 -13.61 -17.64
N VAL A 287 16.00 -14.47 -16.78
CA VAL A 287 15.18 -15.63 -17.20
C VAL A 287 13.70 -15.29 -17.34
N GLU A 288 13.29 -14.11 -16.87
CA GLU A 288 11.93 -13.64 -17.03
C GLU A 288 11.65 -13.23 -18.49
N PRO A 289 10.44 -13.50 -19.01
CA PRO A 289 10.10 -13.17 -20.40
C PRO A 289 10.12 -11.66 -20.59
N ASP A 290 10.80 -11.19 -21.62
CA ASP A 290 10.88 -9.76 -21.97
C ASP A 290 11.30 -8.87 -20.79
N TRP A 291 12.11 -9.39 -19.86
CA TRP A 291 12.52 -8.69 -18.63
C TRP A 291 13.05 -7.28 -18.90
N TYR A 292 13.91 -7.13 -19.93
CA TYR A 292 14.54 -5.86 -20.25
C TYR A 292 13.53 -4.84 -20.80
N THR A 293 12.73 -5.26 -21.78
CA THR A 293 11.74 -4.37 -22.42
C THR A 293 10.52 -4.12 -21.55
N THR A 294 10.22 -5.01 -20.60
CA THR A 294 9.21 -4.77 -19.56
C THR A 294 9.71 -3.70 -18.59
N TYR A 295 10.94 -3.82 -18.09
CA TYR A 295 11.45 -2.93 -17.07
C TYR A 295 11.84 -1.54 -17.63
N HIS A 296 12.56 -1.50 -18.75
CA HIS A 296 13.07 -0.26 -19.34
C HIS A 296 12.20 0.28 -20.49
N GLY A 297 11.13 -0.42 -20.85
CA GLY A 297 10.25 -0.07 -21.95
C GLY A 297 10.70 -0.63 -23.30
N GLY A 298 9.74 -0.76 -24.22
CA GLY A 298 9.93 -1.27 -25.57
C GLY A 298 9.06 -2.49 -25.88
N THR A 299 9.34 -3.09 -27.04
CA THR A 299 8.62 -4.26 -27.55
C THR A 299 9.52 -5.49 -27.47
N GLY A 300 9.11 -6.45 -26.64
CA GLY A 300 9.73 -7.76 -26.54
C GLY A 300 9.08 -8.78 -27.48
N PHE A 301 9.37 -10.06 -27.25
CA PHE A 301 8.80 -11.14 -28.05
C PHE A 301 7.34 -11.45 -27.68
N ASN A 302 7.00 -11.34 -26.40
CA ASN A 302 5.71 -11.67 -25.81
C ASN A 302 4.90 -10.45 -25.36
N SER A 303 5.52 -9.28 -25.23
CA SER A 303 4.84 -8.09 -24.68
C SER A 303 5.38 -6.75 -25.19
N THR A 304 4.65 -5.68 -24.90
CA THR A 304 5.13 -4.29 -25.00
C THR A 304 4.86 -3.58 -23.68
N SER A 305 5.83 -2.79 -23.20
CA SER A 305 5.70 -1.94 -22.02
C SER A 305 6.26 -0.55 -22.29
N GLN A 306 5.78 0.45 -21.55
CA GLN A 306 6.39 1.79 -21.52
C GLN A 306 7.61 1.84 -20.57
N GLY A 307 7.83 0.82 -19.75
CA GLY A 307 8.89 0.77 -18.75
C GLY A 307 8.49 1.43 -17.42
N ILE A 308 9.17 1.06 -16.34
CA ILE A 308 8.81 1.49 -14.98
C ILE A 308 8.89 3.01 -14.81
N GLN A 309 9.94 3.64 -15.36
CA GLN A 309 10.18 5.08 -15.19
C GLN A 309 9.02 5.92 -15.73
N TYR A 310 8.42 5.51 -16.85
CA TYR A 310 7.24 6.17 -17.39
C TYR A 310 6.07 6.22 -16.38
N TYR A 311 5.80 5.11 -15.69
CA TYR A 311 4.71 5.06 -14.72
C TYR A 311 5.08 5.66 -13.36
N VAL A 312 6.37 5.66 -12.99
CA VAL A 312 6.86 6.42 -11.81
C VAL A 312 6.60 7.91 -12.01
N GLU A 313 6.89 8.44 -13.21
CA GLU A 313 6.61 9.83 -13.57
C GLU A 313 5.11 10.13 -13.58
N GLN A 314 4.28 9.27 -14.19
CA GLN A 314 2.82 9.39 -14.13
C GLN A 314 2.24 9.21 -12.71
N GLY A 315 2.97 8.53 -11.83
CA GLY A 315 2.68 8.41 -10.40
C GLY A 315 3.15 9.62 -9.59
N GLU A 316 3.51 10.71 -10.27
CA GLU A 316 3.97 11.97 -9.66
C GLU A 316 5.20 11.81 -8.77
N ASN A 317 6.02 10.78 -8.99
CA ASN A 317 7.22 10.47 -8.22
C ASN A 317 6.97 10.45 -6.69
N VAL A 318 5.81 9.97 -6.25
CA VAL A 318 5.37 10.05 -4.85
C VAL A 318 6.39 9.46 -3.87
N ILE A 319 6.96 8.30 -4.17
CA ILE A 319 7.97 7.68 -3.30
C ILE A 319 9.21 8.55 -3.14
N ALA A 320 9.73 9.13 -4.24
CA ALA A 320 10.88 10.02 -4.18
C ALA A 320 10.57 11.25 -3.33
N ARG A 321 9.39 11.87 -3.54
CA ARG A 321 8.94 13.03 -2.76
C ARG A 321 8.80 12.70 -1.28
N LEU A 322 8.27 11.53 -0.92
CA LEU A 322 8.19 11.09 0.47
C LEU A 322 9.57 10.82 1.09
N ASN A 323 10.57 10.45 0.30
CA ASN A 323 11.95 10.25 0.76
C ASN A 323 12.77 11.56 0.76
N GLU A 324 12.23 12.63 0.22
CA GLU A 324 12.73 14.01 0.39
C GLU A 324 12.04 14.76 1.54
N ASN A 325 10.86 14.28 1.98
CA ASN A 325 10.03 14.92 2.99
C ASN A 325 9.74 13.95 4.15
N PRO A 326 10.54 13.99 5.24
CA PRO A 326 10.27 13.14 6.39
C PRO A 326 8.91 13.44 7.02
N PRO A 327 8.29 12.46 7.70
CA PRO A 327 7.18 12.75 8.61
C PRO A 327 7.58 13.85 9.58
N ASP A 328 6.60 14.63 10.04
CA ASP A 328 6.84 15.69 11.01
C ASP A 328 7.67 15.19 12.21
N SER A 329 8.63 15.99 12.66
CA SER A 329 9.63 15.56 13.64
C SER A 329 9.04 15.20 15.00
N ASP A 330 7.84 15.70 15.32
CA ASP A 330 7.15 15.40 16.57
C ASP A 330 6.42 14.04 16.52
N ILE A 331 6.36 13.39 15.35
CA ILE A 331 5.77 12.06 15.17
C ILE A 331 6.80 11.00 15.46
N GLU A 332 6.49 10.10 16.40
CA GLU A 332 7.29 8.90 16.60
C GLU A 332 7.02 7.89 15.48
N VAL A 333 8.06 7.42 14.80
CA VAL A 333 7.90 6.46 13.69
C VAL A 333 8.41 5.08 14.09
N ALA A 334 7.61 4.06 13.82
CA ALA A 334 7.97 2.66 13.96
C ALA A 334 7.81 1.95 12.61
N VAL A 335 8.79 1.14 12.19
CA VAL A 335 8.72 0.41 10.91
C VAL A 335 8.97 -1.08 11.09
N LEU A 336 8.14 -1.91 10.46
CA LEU A 336 8.20 -3.37 10.52
C LEU A 336 8.25 -3.96 9.12
N ALA A 337 9.27 -4.79 8.84
CA ALA A 337 9.35 -5.56 7.60
C ALA A 337 9.17 -7.07 7.85
N GLY A 338 8.75 -7.79 6.81
CA GLY A 338 8.81 -9.24 6.74
C GLY A 338 10.00 -9.69 5.88
N ASN A 339 10.56 -10.87 6.12
CA ASN A 339 11.63 -11.43 5.29
C ASN A 339 11.35 -12.86 4.79
N ARG A 340 10.08 -13.28 4.79
CA ARG A 340 9.68 -14.61 4.33
C ARG A 340 8.82 -14.51 3.08
N ALA A 341 9.45 -14.69 1.93
CA ALA A 341 8.78 -14.69 0.62
C ALA A 341 8.02 -16.01 0.37
N ASN A 342 6.85 -16.19 1.00
CA ASN A 342 6.03 -17.39 0.85
C ASN A 342 4.51 -17.11 0.88
N ILE A 343 4.07 -16.03 0.25
CA ILE A 343 2.67 -15.69 0.12
C ILE A 343 1.96 -16.75 -0.74
N PRO A 344 0.91 -17.40 -0.24
CA PRO A 344 0.11 -18.33 -1.02
C PRO A 344 -0.59 -17.63 -2.19
N GLY A 345 -0.60 -18.25 -3.38
CA GLY A 345 -1.36 -17.78 -4.55
C GLY A 345 -0.70 -16.66 -5.36
N ILE A 346 0.42 -16.10 -4.91
CA ILE A 346 1.17 -15.05 -5.60
C ILE A 346 2.57 -15.56 -5.93
N LEU A 347 3.11 -15.15 -7.09
CA LEU A 347 4.53 -15.35 -7.40
C LEU A 347 5.36 -14.54 -6.37
N ASN A 348 6.25 -15.19 -5.65
CA ASN A 348 6.97 -14.50 -4.58
C ASN A 348 8.19 -13.76 -5.14
N GLU A 349 8.45 -12.55 -4.65
CA GLU A 349 9.70 -11.84 -4.89
C GLU A 349 10.91 -12.73 -4.54
N TYR A 350 11.78 -12.98 -5.52
CA TYR A 350 12.87 -13.95 -5.43
C TYR A 350 14.24 -13.39 -5.86
N THR A 351 14.36 -12.09 -6.12
CA THR A 351 15.61 -11.41 -6.50
C THR A 351 16.34 -10.75 -5.32
N GLY A 352 15.70 -10.69 -4.14
CA GLY A 352 16.28 -10.18 -2.91
C GLY A 352 15.46 -10.55 -1.66
N PRO A 353 15.94 -10.22 -0.44
CA PRO A 353 15.19 -10.42 0.80
C PRO A 353 13.90 -9.60 0.81
N SER A 354 12.77 -10.26 1.00
CA SER A 354 11.45 -9.64 0.93
C SER A 354 10.43 -10.38 1.78
N ASP A 355 9.28 -9.76 1.99
CA ASP A 355 8.10 -10.39 2.58
C ASP A 355 7.23 -11.14 1.54
N GLY A 356 7.76 -11.30 0.32
CA GLY A 356 7.07 -11.87 -0.84
C GLY A 356 6.60 -10.85 -1.86
N LEU A 357 6.49 -9.56 -1.49
CA LEU A 357 6.14 -8.46 -2.39
C LEU A 357 7.06 -7.25 -2.24
N VAL A 358 7.34 -6.85 -1.00
CA VAL A 358 8.15 -5.67 -0.68
C VAL A 358 9.50 -6.12 -0.17
N PHE A 359 10.58 -5.57 -0.73
CA PHE A 359 11.92 -5.82 -0.23
C PHE A 359 12.08 -5.32 1.21
N VAL A 360 12.92 -6.01 1.98
CA VAL A 360 13.18 -5.66 3.38
C VAL A 360 13.73 -4.24 3.49
N ASP A 361 14.69 -3.85 2.66
CA ASP A 361 15.24 -2.49 2.64
C ASP A 361 14.18 -1.46 2.24
N SER A 362 13.34 -1.76 1.24
CA SER A 362 12.22 -0.88 0.88
C SER A 362 11.24 -0.67 2.02
N ALA A 363 10.92 -1.72 2.78
CA ALA A 363 10.02 -1.60 3.93
C ALA A 363 10.63 -0.82 5.10
N LEU A 364 11.95 -0.90 5.26
CA LEU A 364 12.70 -0.30 6.36
C LEU A 364 13.19 1.13 6.09
N GLU A 365 13.14 1.58 4.83
CA GLU A 365 13.60 2.91 4.42
C GLU A 365 12.82 4.01 5.12
N MET A 366 13.52 5.03 5.62
CA MET A 366 12.93 6.27 6.12
C MET A 366 13.88 7.44 5.84
N PRO A 367 13.36 8.59 5.35
CA PRO A 367 14.18 9.78 5.10
C PRO A 367 14.90 10.30 6.35
N GLU A 368 16.04 10.95 6.13
CA GLU A 368 16.74 11.68 7.17
C GLU A 368 15.83 12.73 7.82
N GLY A 369 15.92 12.90 9.14
CA GLY A 369 15.03 13.75 9.92
C GLY A 369 13.83 13.02 10.52
N THR A 370 13.52 11.79 10.09
CA THR A 370 12.49 10.96 10.72
C THR A 370 12.85 10.65 12.17
N ASN A 371 11.94 10.90 13.10
CA ASN A 371 12.04 10.45 14.49
C ASN A 371 11.71 8.94 14.60
N LEU A 372 12.62 8.10 14.11
CA LEU A 372 12.49 6.65 14.11
C LEU A 372 12.77 6.09 15.52
N VAL A 373 11.71 5.63 16.20
CA VAL A 373 11.77 5.12 17.58
C VAL A 373 11.78 3.60 17.66
N ALA A 374 11.38 2.90 16.60
CA ALA A 374 11.40 1.45 16.53
C ALA A 374 11.56 0.97 15.08
N GLN A 375 12.23 -0.16 14.92
CA GLN A 375 12.44 -0.80 13.64
C GLN A 375 12.58 -2.30 13.90
N ASP A 376 12.06 -3.18 13.04
CA ASP A 376 12.30 -4.62 13.16
C ASP A 376 12.01 -5.40 11.86
N VAL A 377 12.48 -6.65 11.82
CA VAL A 377 12.22 -7.60 10.75
C VAL A 377 11.76 -8.93 11.32
N LEU A 378 10.57 -9.37 10.94
CA LEU A 378 10.03 -10.66 11.37
C LEU A 378 10.08 -11.71 10.26
N PRO A 379 10.21 -13.00 10.62
CA PRO A 379 10.18 -14.12 9.67
C PRO A 379 8.76 -14.44 9.18
N LEU A 380 8.09 -13.42 8.67
CA LEU A 380 6.70 -13.40 8.21
C LEU A 380 6.66 -12.91 6.76
N HIS A 381 5.62 -13.35 6.03
CA HIS A 381 5.29 -12.81 4.72
C HIS A 381 4.37 -11.59 4.86
N HIS A 382 4.13 -10.87 3.77
CA HIS A 382 3.47 -9.56 3.75
C HIS A 382 2.12 -9.51 4.50
N LYS A 383 1.22 -10.48 4.24
CA LYS A 383 -0.07 -10.62 4.96
C LYS A 383 0.11 -11.07 6.42
N ALA A 384 1.08 -11.94 6.69
CA ALA A 384 1.33 -12.46 8.03
C ALA A 384 1.85 -11.42 9.02
N LEU A 385 2.40 -10.29 8.55
CA LEU A 385 2.73 -9.17 9.42
C LEU A 385 1.53 -8.62 10.20
N ILE A 386 0.31 -8.78 9.67
CA ILE A 386 -0.94 -8.40 10.35
C ILE A 386 -1.69 -9.62 10.90
N SER A 387 -1.64 -10.78 10.23
CA SER A 387 -2.42 -11.95 10.63
C SER A 387 -1.75 -12.85 11.68
N ASP A 388 -0.42 -12.82 11.79
CA ASP A 388 0.32 -13.64 12.76
C ASP A 388 0.42 -12.93 14.12
N GLU A 389 0.28 -13.69 15.20
CA GLU A 389 0.36 -13.20 16.58
C GLU A 389 1.66 -12.43 16.84
N LYS A 390 2.80 -12.84 16.26
CA LYS A 390 4.07 -12.12 16.43
C LYS A 390 4.05 -10.74 15.82
N GLY A 391 3.42 -10.60 14.65
CA GLY A 391 3.23 -9.31 13.99
C GLY A 391 2.33 -8.41 14.82
N GLN A 392 1.19 -8.94 15.27
CA GLN A 392 0.25 -8.21 16.13
C GLN A 392 0.87 -7.80 17.47
N ASP A 393 1.65 -8.66 18.10
CA ASP A 393 2.38 -8.37 19.35
C ASP A 393 3.44 -7.28 19.17
N TRP A 394 4.13 -7.27 18.03
CA TRP A 394 5.07 -6.22 17.72
C TRP A 394 4.35 -4.88 17.55
N ILE A 395 3.24 -4.87 16.80
CA ILE A 395 2.44 -3.65 16.55
C ILE A 395 1.88 -3.11 17.86
N ALA A 396 1.29 -3.96 18.70
CA ALA A 396 0.81 -3.59 20.03
C ALA A 396 1.89 -2.89 20.88
N LYS A 397 3.09 -3.49 20.96
CA LYS A 397 4.23 -2.88 21.67
C LYS A 397 4.68 -1.58 21.01
N ALA A 398 4.68 -1.53 19.68
CA ALA A 398 5.02 -0.33 18.94
C ALA A 398 4.01 0.78 19.15
N VAL A 399 2.74 0.51 19.43
CA VAL A 399 1.72 1.51 19.80
C VAL A 399 1.84 1.94 21.28
N ASP A 400 2.18 1.01 22.17
CA ASP A 400 2.20 1.26 23.63
C ASP A 400 3.48 1.89 24.19
N ASN A 401 4.64 1.64 23.59
CA ASN A 401 5.91 1.82 24.32
C ASN A 401 6.23 3.27 24.73
N ASP A 402 6.53 3.45 26.02
CA ASP A 402 7.04 4.67 26.65
C ASP A 402 8.57 4.87 26.52
N LYS A 403 9.32 3.96 25.85
CA LYS A 403 10.76 4.12 25.50
C LYS A 403 11.12 3.31 24.23
N PRO A 404 12.07 3.79 23.41
CA PRO A 404 12.36 3.23 22.09
C PRO A 404 12.88 1.78 22.16
N HIS A 405 12.39 0.94 21.25
CA HIS A 405 13.12 -0.27 20.85
C HIS A 405 14.41 0.20 20.18
N SER A 406 15.55 -0.30 20.66
CA SER A 406 16.88 0.09 20.20
C SER A 406 16.95 0.13 18.66
N LYS A 407 17.50 1.23 18.11
CA LYS A 407 17.79 1.40 16.68
C LYS A 407 18.37 0.10 16.13
N VAL A 408 17.66 -0.55 15.23
CA VAL A 408 18.11 -1.80 14.62
C VAL A 408 19.39 -1.53 13.84
N ASP A 409 20.39 -2.39 14.02
CA ASP A 409 21.55 -2.41 13.14
C ASP A 409 21.08 -2.83 11.75
N LEU A 410 20.68 -1.84 10.93
CA LEU A 410 20.23 -2.04 9.54
C LEU A 410 21.24 -2.86 8.73
N LYS A 411 22.55 -2.64 8.94
CA LYS A 411 23.58 -3.44 8.25
C LYS A 411 23.58 -4.87 8.77
N GLY A 412 23.44 -5.07 10.08
CA GLY A 412 23.30 -6.37 10.72
C GLY A 412 22.05 -7.13 10.29
N VAL A 413 20.91 -6.43 10.17
CA VAL A 413 19.62 -6.98 9.74
C VAL A 413 19.59 -7.27 8.26
N LEU A 414 20.08 -6.38 7.39
CA LEU A 414 20.22 -6.68 5.97
C LEU A 414 21.24 -7.80 5.74
N LYS A 415 22.32 -7.87 6.53
CA LYS A 415 23.28 -8.98 6.50
C LYS A 415 22.67 -10.28 7.01
N PHE A 416 21.78 -10.23 8.01
CA PHE A 416 21.07 -11.39 8.53
C PHE A 416 19.98 -11.86 7.55
N ALA A 417 19.15 -10.95 7.07
CA ALA A 417 18.13 -11.19 6.06
C ALA A 417 18.74 -11.74 4.77
N SER A 418 19.87 -11.19 4.30
CA SER A 418 20.60 -11.75 3.14
C SER A 418 21.26 -13.09 3.42
N LYS A 419 21.70 -13.36 4.65
CA LYS A 419 22.28 -14.66 5.05
C LYS A 419 21.21 -15.77 5.15
N ASP A 420 20.02 -15.43 5.63
CA ASP A 420 18.89 -16.36 5.75
C ASP A 420 18.10 -16.48 4.45
N TRP A 421 18.18 -15.46 3.58
CA TRP A 421 17.67 -15.52 2.24
C TRP A 421 18.50 -16.47 1.39
N LYS A 422 17.81 -17.46 0.83
CA LYS A 422 18.41 -18.55 0.07
C LYS A 422 17.71 -18.61 -1.27
N PRO A 423 18.24 -17.96 -2.32
CA PRO A 423 17.59 -17.92 -3.63
C PRO A 423 17.30 -19.33 -4.15
N GLU A 424 18.17 -20.30 -3.86
CA GLU A 424 17.99 -21.71 -4.20
C GLU A 424 16.76 -22.39 -3.55
N LYS A 425 16.16 -21.78 -2.52
CA LYS A 425 14.92 -22.28 -1.87
C LYS A 425 13.66 -21.56 -2.32
N VAL A 426 13.79 -20.30 -2.75
CA VAL A 426 12.67 -19.43 -3.13
C VAL A 426 12.46 -19.48 -4.64
N GLN A 427 13.52 -19.37 -5.42
CA GLN A 427 13.47 -19.32 -6.88
C GLN A 427 12.84 -20.58 -7.50
N PRO A 428 13.16 -21.83 -7.10
CA PRO A 428 12.48 -22.99 -7.68
C PRO A 428 10.99 -23.04 -7.37
N LYS A 429 10.57 -22.52 -6.21
CA LYS A 429 9.15 -22.42 -5.85
C LYS A 429 8.45 -21.33 -6.64
N ALA A 430 9.09 -20.17 -6.80
CA ALA A 430 8.61 -19.08 -7.63
C ALA A 430 8.48 -19.55 -9.09
N LEU A 431 9.50 -20.18 -9.65
CA LEU A 431 9.46 -20.75 -11.00
C LEU A 431 8.42 -21.87 -11.15
N ALA A 432 8.25 -22.75 -10.14
CA ALA A 432 7.17 -23.74 -10.16
C ALA A 432 5.78 -23.08 -10.07
N GLN A 433 5.64 -21.94 -9.38
CA GLN A 433 4.44 -21.12 -9.43
C GLN A 433 4.24 -20.57 -10.84
N VAL A 434 5.29 -20.07 -11.52
CA VAL A 434 5.21 -19.63 -12.92
C VAL A 434 4.73 -20.78 -13.81
N GLU A 435 5.32 -21.97 -13.72
CA GLU A 435 4.89 -23.15 -14.50
C GLU A 435 3.42 -23.52 -14.22
N THR A 436 3.01 -23.49 -12.95
CA THR A 436 1.60 -23.73 -12.59
C THR A 436 0.69 -22.64 -13.17
N LEU A 437 1.13 -21.39 -13.15
CA LEU A 437 0.39 -20.25 -13.64
C LEU A 437 0.27 -20.26 -15.17
N THR A 438 1.30 -20.70 -15.89
CA THR A 438 1.33 -20.85 -17.35
C THR A 438 0.55 -22.07 -17.83
N HIS A 439 0.64 -23.24 -17.19
CA HIS A 439 -0.08 -24.46 -17.60
C HIS A 439 -1.59 -24.45 -17.27
N LEU A 440 -2.06 -23.58 -16.37
CA LEU A 440 -3.50 -23.36 -16.15
C LEU A 440 -4.20 -22.66 -17.33
N THR A 441 -3.45 -22.12 -18.31
CA THR A 441 -4.02 -21.58 -19.56
C THR A 441 -4.44 -22.67 -20.56
N GLU A 442 -4.12 -23.94 -20.29
CA GLU A 442 -4.35 -25.06 -21.22
C GLU A 442 -5.56 -25.95 -20.90
N LYS A 443 -6.41 -25.62 -19.90
CA LYS A 443 -7.68 -26.37 -19.73
C LYS A 443 -8.72 -25.89 -20.76
N PRO A 444 -9.09 -26.70 -21.76
CA PRO A 444 -10.06 -26.29 -22.76
C PRO A 444 -11.47 -26.49 -22.19
N GLY A 445 -12.06 -25.40 -21.71
CA GLY A 445 -13.48 -25.30 -21.41
C GLY A 445 -14.20 -24.49 -22.49
N THR A 446 -14.61 -25.19 -23.56
CA THR A 446 -15.50 -24.70 -24.63
C THR A 446 -15.10 -23.41 -25.35
N ALA A 447 -14.17 -23.53 -26.31
CA ALA A 447 -14.10 -22.63 -27.46
C ALA A 447 -14.36 -23.46 -28.73
N SER A 448 -15.53 -23.25 -29.33
CA SER A 448 -15.80 -23.76 -30.68
C SER A 448 -14.91 -23.03 -31.69
N ASN A 449 -14.20 -23.83 -32.49
CA ASN A 449 -13.70 -23.53 -33.83
C ASN A 449 -12.89 -22.25 -34.04
N PHE A 450 -11.56 -22.39 -34.03
CA PHE A 450 -10.73 -21.91 -35.13
C PHE A 450 -9.57 -22.90 -35.35
N ILE A 451 -9.79 -23.82 -36.29
CA ILE A 451 -8.72 -24.60 -36.92
C ILE A 451 -8.24 -23.78 -38.12
N LEU A 452 -6.94 -23.52 -38.22
CA LEU A 452 -6.30 -23.44 -39.53
C LEU A 452 -4.94 -24.15 -39.49
N PRO A 453 -4.58 -24.85 -40.59
CA PRO A 453 -3.64 -25.95 -40.58
C PRO A 453 -2.20 -25.46 -40.73
N MET A 454 -1.28 -26.26 -40.21
CA MET A 454 0.16 -26.17 -40.49
C MET A 454 0.43 -26.25 -41.99
N VAL A 455 1.20 -25.29 -42.50
CA VAL A 455 2.20 -25.46 -43.58
C VAL A 455 3.43 -24.67 -43.18
#